data_AF-A0A8J6SA68-F1
#
_entry.id   AF-A0A8J6SA68-F1
#
_cell.length_a   1.000
_cell.length_b   1.000
_cell.length_c   1.000
_cell.angle_alpha   90.00
_cell.angle_beta   90.00
_cell.angle_gamma   90.00
#
_symmetry.space_group_name_H-M   'P 1'
#
loop_
_entity.id
_entity.type
_entity.pdbx_description
1 polymer ?
#
loop_
_entity_poly.entity_id
_entity_poly.type
_entity_poly.pdbx_seq_one_letter_code
_entity_poly.pdbx_strand_id
1 'polypeptide(L)'
;MNNPTTWKYIFQLKAVINWIESLALLFADRWIRELIGEKPLTNPEYLQLFLVLVIVIGIGYWWVSQDISRNHEIVKLGIFAQYSVFGVLAYQTLIGNVHPLYLIPGVIDLIFAILFSVFLYSYAQNKPALE
;
A
#
# COMPACT_ATOMS: atom_id res chain seq x y z
N MET A 1 7.72 -8.22 -17.51
CA MET A 1 6.61 -9.19 -17.37
C MET A 1 5.50 -8.74 -18.31
N ASN A 2 5.29 -9.45 -19.43
CA ASN A 2 4.38 -9.02 -20.50
C ASN A 2 3.02 -9.75 -20.47
N ASN A 3 2.55 -10.18 -19.29
CA ASN A 3 1.27 -10.87 -19.15
C ASN A 3 0.23 -9.95 -18.45
N PRO A 4 -0.75 -9.40 -19.19
CA PRO A 4 -1.83 -8.58 -18.64
C PRO A 4 -2.57 -9.22 -17.46
N THR A 5 -2.78 -10.53 -17.53
CA THR A 5 -3.48 -11.30 -16.48
C THR A 5 -2.69 -11.27 -15.17
N THR A 6 -1.35 -11.33 -15.23
CA THR A 6 -0.51 -11.25 -14.04
C THR A 6 -0.61 -9.89 -13.37
N TRP A 7 -0.55 -8.80 -14.13
CA TRP A 7 -0.68 -7.44 -13.58
C TRP A 7 -2.06 -7.21 -12.95
N LYS A 8 -3.12 -7.70 -13.59
CA LYS A 8 -4.47 -7.69 -13.01
C LYS A 8 -4.48 -8.33 -11.62
N TYR A 9 -3.93 -9.55 -11.46
CA TYR A 9 -3.90 -10.22 -10.16
C TYR A 9 -3.02 -9.51 -9.13
N ILE A 10 -1.91 -8.89 -9.55
CA ILE A 10 -1.06 -8.09 -8.64
C ILE A 10 -1.85 -6.91 -8.07
N PHE A 11 -2.59 -6.16 -8.90
CA PHE A 11 -3.43 -5.06 -8.42
C PHE A 11 -4.58 -5.52 -7.52
N GLN A 12 -5.24 -6.65 -7.87
CA GLN A 12 -6.28 -7.24 -7.00
C GLN A 12 -5.71 -7.68 -5.67
N LEU A 13 -4.57 -8.36 -5.67
CA LEU A 13 -3.89 -8.78 -4.45
C LEU A 13 -3.57 -7.58 -3.58
N LYS A 14 -3.05 -6.48 -4.15
CA LYS A 14 -2.78 -5.28 -3.36
C LYS A 14 -4.05 -4.62 -2.81
N ALA A 15 -5.13 -4.57 -3.59
CA ALA A 15 -6.42 -4.08 -3.11
C ALA A 15 -6.90 -4.87 -1.89
N VAL A 16 -6.85 -6.20 -1.97
CA VAL A 16 -7.25 -7.11 -0.88
C VAL A 16 -6.34 -6.96 0.33
N ILE A 17 -5.02 -6.88 0.14
CA ILE A 17 -4.06 -6.64 1.21
C ILE A 17 -4.38 -5.33 1.94
N ASN A 18 -4.59 -4.22 1.21
CA ASN A 18 -4.97 -2.94 1.82
C ASN A 18 -6.21 -3.06 2.70
N TRP A 19 -7.24 -3.76 2.22
CA TRP A 19 -8.47 -3.96 3.00
C TRP A 19 -8.25 -4.84 4.23
N ILE A 20 -7.52 -5.95 4.08
CA ILE A 20 -7.20 -6.84 5.20
C ILE A 20 -6.35 -6.13 6.24
N GLU A 21 -5.28 -5.44 5.84
CA GLU A 21 -4.41 -4.67 6.73
C GLU A 21 -5.21 -3.59 7.47
N SER A 22 -6.09 -2.88 6.75
CA SER A 22 -6.93 -1.85 7.34
C SER A 22 -7.86 -2.41 8.40
N LEU A 23 -8.58 -3.50 8.09
CA LEU A 23 -9.50 -4.13 9.02
C LEU A 23 -8.74 -4.78 10.19
N ALA A 24 -7.60 -5.44 9.92
CA ALA A 24 -6.78 -6.05 10.95
C ALA A 24 -6.28 -5.02 11.94
N LEU A 25 -5.67 -3.91 11.49
CA LEU A 25 -5.19 -2.85 12.39
C LEU A 25 -6.34 -2.12 13.09
N LEU A 26 -7.49 -1.95 12.43
CA LEU A 26 -8.65 -1.30 13.04
C LEU A 26 -9.15 -2.04 14.28
N PHE A 27 -9.16 -3.38 14.24
CA PHE A 27 -9.69 -4.21 15.33
C PHE A 27 -8.61 -4.77 16.26
N ALA A 28 -7.38 -4.97 15.77
CA ALA A 28 -6.32 -5.65 16.51
C ALA A 28 -5.20 -4.73 17.02
N ASP A 29 -5.11 -3.44 16.62
CA ASP A 29 -4.00 -2.57 17.05
C ASP A 29 -3.86 -2.51 18.57
N ARG A 30 -4.96 -2.38 19.32
CA ARG A 30 -4.93 -2.39 20.78
C ARG A 30 -4.32 -3.68 21.34
N TRP A 31 -4.77 -4.83 20.83
CA TRP A 31 -4.26 -6.14 21.25
C TRP A 31 -2.78 -6.32 20.89
N ILE A 32 -2.38 -5.87 19.69
CA ILE A 32 -0.98 -5.89 19.23
C ILE A 32 -0.11 -5.06 20.18
N ARG A 33 -0.53 -3.85 20.55
CA ARG A 33 0.20 -2.97 21.49
C ARG A 33 0.36 -3.61 22.86
N GLU A 34 -0.73 -4.17 23.40
CA GLU A 34 -0.69 -4.88 24.69
C GLU A 34 0.29 -6.06 24.64
N LEU A 35 0.31 -6.83 23.53
CA LEU A 35 1.23 -7.96 23.33
C LEU A 35 2.71 -7.53 23.33
N ILE A 36 3.03 -6.37 22.76
CA ILE A 36 4.40 -5.85 22.66
C ILE A 36 4.77 -4.88 23.80
N GLY A 37 3.91 -4.72 24.82
CA GLY A 37 4.15 -3.85 25.96
C GLY A 37 4.05 -2.35 25.68
N GLU A 38 3.43 -1.96 24.55
CA GLU A 38 3.24 -0.58 24.15
C GLU A 38 1.99 0.03 24.77
N LYS A 39 2.02 1.34 25.01
CA LYS A 39 0.85 2.07 25.51
C LYS A 39 -0.21 2.18 24.41
N PRO A 40 -1.51 2.23 24.77
CA PRO A 40 -2.56 2.57 23.81
C PRO A 40 -2.30 3.93 23.15
N LEU A 41 -2.82 4.10 21.93
CA LEU A 41 -2.76 5.39 21.22
C LEU A 41 -3.49 6.48 22.02
N THR A 42 -2.86 7.65 22.13
CA THR A 42 -3.50 8.83 22.74
C THR A 42 -4.65 9.36 21.88
N ASN A 43 -4.48 9.34 20.54
CA ASN A 43 -5.43 9.87 19.57
C ASN A 43 -5.76 8.79 18.51
N PRO A 44 -6.58 7.77 18.83
CA PRO A 44 -6.86 6.64 17.96
C PRO A 44 -7.60 7.01 16.66
N GLU A 45 -8.29 8.15 16.63
CA GLU A 45 -9.00 8.65 15.46
C GLU A 45 -8.08 8.91 14.25
N TYR A 46 -6.83 9.29 14.46
CA TYR A 46 -5.87 9.45 13.35
C TYR A 46 -5.51 8.13 12.69
N LEU A 47 -5.42 7.05 13.47
CA LEU A 47 -5.26 5.71 12.91
C LEU A 47 -6.50 5.35 12.08
N GLN A 48 -7.71 5.59 12.61
CA GLN A 48 -8.95 5.28 11.88
C GLN A 48 -9.05 6.06 10.56
N LEU A 49 -8.74 7.36 10.57
CA LEU A 49 -8.70 8.19 9.37
C LEU A 49 -7.71 7.63 8.33
N PHE A 50 -6.50 7.26 8.78
CA PHE A 50 -5.51 6.65 7.92
C PHE A 50 -6.01 5.33 7.30
N LEU A 51 -6.57 4.43 8.11
CA LEU A 51 -7.05 3.12 7.62
C LEU A 51 -8.22 3.28 6.63
N VAL A 52 -9.12 4.25 6.83
CA VAL A 52 -10.17 4.56 5.84
C VAL A 52 -9.55 5.00 4.51
N LEU A 53 -8.52 5.84 4.53
CA LEU A 53 -7.80 6.23 3.31
C LEU A 53 -7.12 5.03 2.64
N VAL A 54 -6.52 4.12 3.41
CA VAL A 54 -5.90 2.88 2.88
C VAL A 54 -6.95 2.00 2.19
N ILE A 55 -8.17 1.91 2.73
CA ILE A 55 -9.29 1.21 2.08
C ILE A 55 -9.65 1.85 0.74
N VAL A 56 -9.76 3.18 0.69
CA VAL A 56 -10.07 3.93 -0.54
C VAL A 56 -8.98 3.74 -1.60
N ILE A 57 -7.70 3.74 -1.19
CA ILE A 57 -6.58 3.43 -2.09
C ILE A 57 -6.72 2.00 -2.63
N GLY A 58 -7.13 1.04 -1.79
CA GLY A 58 -7.44 -0.33 -2.22
C GLY A 58 -8.53 -0.39 -3.29
N ILE A 59 -9.58 0.43 -3.18
CA ILE A 59 -10.61 0.57 -4.24
C ILE A 59 -9.98 1.08 -5.55
N GLY A 60 -9.07 2.05 -5.46
CA GLY A 60 -8.31 2.54 -6.61
C GLY A 60 -7.54 1.43 -7.33
N TYR A 61 -6.83 0.56 -6.58
CA TYR A 61 -6.14 -0.59 -7.17
C TYR A 61 -7.10 -1.62 -7.75
N TRP A 62 -8.26 -1.83 -7.12
CA TRP A 62 -9.30 -2.69 -7.68
C TRP A 62 -9.78 -2.17 -9.02
N TRP A 63 -10.00 -0.86 -9.17
CA TRP A 63 -10.37 -0.24 -10.45
C TRP A 63 -9.29 -0.38 -11.51
N VAL A 64 -8.01 -0.18 -11.16
CA VAL A 64 -6.88 -0.43 -12.08
C VAL A 64 -6.90 -1.90 -12.55
N SER A 65 -7.21 -2.85 -11.67
CA SER A 65 -7.23 -4.27 -12.03
C SER A 65 -8.32 -4.66 -13.04
N GLN A 66 -9.41 -3.88 -13.15
CA GLN A 66 -10.49 -4.16 -14.11
C GLN A 66 -10.04 -3.88 -15.54
N ASP A 67 -9.21 -2.85 -15.72
CA ASP A 67 -8.59 -2.50 -17.00
C ASP A 67 -7.22 -1.84 -16.76
N ILE A 68 -6.17 -2.65 -16.85
CA ILE A 68 -4.79 -2.22 -16.62
C ILE A 68 -4.27 -1.26 -17.70
N SER A 69 -4.96 -1.13 -18.83
CA SER A 69 -4.58 -0.17 -19.89
C SER A 69 -4.98 1.27 -19.54
N ARG A 70 -5.84 1.45 -18.52
CA ARG A 70 -6.37 2.74 -18.07
C ARG A 70 -5.91 3.03 -16.63
N ASN A 71 -6.26 4.22 -16.13
CA ASN A 71 -6.06 4.61 -14.74
C ASN A 71 -4.59 4.65 -14.26
N HIS A 72 -3.62 4.87 -15.15
CA HIS A 72 -2.19 4.94 -14.77
C HIS A 72 -1.88 6.06 -13.78
N GLU A 73 -2.69 7.12 -13.73
CA GLU A 73 -2.55 8.17 -12.71
C GLU A 73 -2.86 7.66 -11.30
N ILE A 74 -3.78 6.71 -11.14
CA ILE A 74 -4.03 6.03 -9.86
C ILE A 74 -2.81 5.19 -9.48
N VAL A 75 -2.17 4.54 -10.45
CA VAL A 75 -0.94 3.76 -10.20
C VAL A 75 0.20 4.67 -9.75
N LYS A 76 0.41 5.82 -10.42
CA LYS A 76 1.41 6.82 -10.01
C LYS A 76 1.14 7.33 -8.59
N LEU A 77 -0.11 7.70 -8.30
CA LEU A 77 -0.51 8.12 -6.96
C LEU A 77 -0.22 7.02 -5.93
N GLY A 78 -0.54 5.77 -6.24
CA GLY A 78 -0.27 4.62 -5.39
C GLY A 78 1.22 4.34 -5.15
N ILE A 79 2.07 4.59 -6.14
CA ILE A 79 3.54 4.51 -5.99
C ILE A 79 4.00 5.56 -4.97
N PHE A 80 3.60 6.82 -5.15
CA PHE A 80 3.97 7.89 -4.21
C PHE A 80 3.44 7.62 -2.80
N ALA A 81 2.20 7.16 -2.67
CA ALA A 81 1.59 6.83 -1.40
C ALA A 81 2.39 5.74 -0.66
N GLN A 82 2.69 4.62 -1.33
CA GLN A 82 3.38 3.50 -0.70
C GLN A 82 4.83 3.81 -0.33
N TYR A 83 5.58 4.50 -1.20
CA TYR A 83 6.94 4.95 -0.84
C TYR A 83 6.91 5.92 0.35
N SER A 84 5.91 6.81 0.41
CA SER A 84 5.78 7.77 1.52
C SER A 84 5.44 7.06 2.83
N VAL A 85 4.50 6.11 2.81
CA VAL A 85 4.12 5.32 4.00
C VAL A 85 5.31 4.52 4.52
N PHE A 86 6.02 3.80 3.64
CA PHE A 86 7.23 3.08 4.03
C PHE A 86 8.30 4.03 4.57
N GLY A 87 8.55 5.16 3.91
CA GLY A 87 9.56 6.13 4.34
C GLY A 87 9.29 6.67 5.74
N VAL A 88 8.03 7.04 6.02
CA VAL A 88 7.61 7.51 7.35
C VAL A 88 7.73 6.40 8.39
N LEU A 89 7.22 5.19 8.11
CA LEU A 89 7.31 4.06 9.05
C LEU A 89 8.76 3.68 9.35
N ALA A 90 9.60 3.57 8.33
CA ALA A 90 11.02 3.26 8.46
C ALA A 90 11.73 4.32 9.31
N TYR A 91 11.52 5.61 9.01
CA TYR A 91 12.11 6.70 9.79
C TYR A 91 11.68 6.65 11.26
N GLN A 92 10.37 6.52 11.55
CA GLN A 92 9.85 6.49 12.91
C GLN A 92 10.33 5.25 13.69
N THR A 93 10.50 4.12 12.99
CA THR A 93 11.08 2.91 13.57
C THR A 93 12.56 3.10 13.91
N LEU A 94 13.32 3.72 13.01
CA LEU A 94 14.77 3.97 13.20
C LEU A 94 15.06 4.89 14.39
N ILE A 95 14.20 5.88 14.64
CA ILE A 95 14.34 6.78 15.79
C ILE A 95 13.67 6.24 17.07
N GLY A 96 13.10 5.04 17.03
CA GLY A 96 12.53 4.35 18.20
C GLY A 96 11.13 4.79 18.63
N ASN A 97 10.41 5.56 17.80
CA ASN A 97 9.04 6.01 18.11
C ASN A 97 7.98 4.96 17.78
N VAL A 98 8.31 4.01 16.91
CA VAL A 98 7.39 2.95 16.45
C VAL A 98 8.10 1.61 16.61
N HIS A 99 7.42 0.66 17.25
CA HIS A 99 7.95 -0.69 17.40
C HIS A 99 8.18 -1.35 16.02
N PRO A 100 9.31 -2.03 15.76
CA PRO A 100 9.66 -2.59 14.44
C PRO A 100 8.61 -3.53 13.82
N LEU A 101 7.76 -4.14 14.64
CA LEU A 101 6.63 -4.96 14.17
C LEU A 101 5.72 -4.21 13.18
N TYR A 102 5.50 -2.91 13.40
CA TYR A 102 4.67 -2.08 12.52
C TYR A 102 5.33 -1.75 11.17
N LEU A 103 6.61 -2.10 10.98
CA LEU A 103 7.29 -1.94 9.70
C LEU A 103 6.89 -3.02 8.68
N ILE A 104 6.35 -4.16 9.14
CA ILE A 104 5.91 -5.27 8.28
C ILE A 104 4.96 -4.81 7.16
N PRO A 105 3.82 -4.13 7.44
CA PRO A 105 2.94 -3.63 6.38
C PRO A 105 3.66 -2.62 5.47
N GLY A 106 4.55 -1.79 6.02
CA GLY A 106 5.37 -0.87 5.22
C GLY A 106 6.30 -1.57 4.23
N VAL A 107 6.88 -2.73 4.58
CA VAL A 107 7.70 -3.53 3.67
C VAL A 107 6.85 -4.13 2.56
N ILE A 108 5.63 -4.58 2.88
CA ILE A 108 4.67 -5.07 1.88
C ILE A 108 4.35 -3.94 0.89
N ASP A 109 4.03 -2.74 1.39
CA ASP A 109 3.82 -1.54 0.57
C ASP A 109 5.02 -1.23 -0.33
N LEU A 110 6.25 -1.32 0.19
CA LEU A 110 7.46 -1.08 -0.59
C LEU A 110 7.58 -2.06 -1.78
N ILE A 111 7.31 -3.35 -1.55
CA ILE A 111 7.34 -4.37 -2.60
C ILE A 111 6.35 -4.01 -3.71
N PHE A 112 5.12 -3.62 -3.35
CA PHE A 112 4.10 -3.24 -4.33
C PHE A 112 4.40 -1.90 -5.02
N ALA A 113 5.00 -0.93 -4.33
CA ALA A 113 5.48 0.31 -4.95
C ALA A 113 6.51 0.03 -6.05
N ILE A 114 7.45 -0.88 -5.80
CA ILE A 114 8.43 -1.33 -6.78
C ILE A 114 7.74 -2.04 -7.95
N LEU A 115 6.82 -2.97 -7.67
CA LEU A 115 6.07 -3.69 -8.71
C LEU A 115 5.26 -2.75 -9.60
N PHE A 116 4.62 -1.73 -9.01
CA PHE A 116 3.86 -0.73 -9.77
C PHE A 116 4.77 0.18 -10.60
N SER A 117 5.95 0.51 -10.10
CA SER A 117 6.97 1.24 -10.86
C SER A 117 7.44 0.43 -12.07
N VAL A 118 7.69 -0.88 -11.88
CA VAL A 118 8.03 -1.82 -12.96
C VAL A 118 6.89 -1.96 -13.96
N PHE A 119 5.64 -2.01 -13.50
CA PHE A 119 4.47 -2.04 -14.36
C PHE A 119 4.40 -0.81 -15.27
N LEU A 120 4.48 0.41 -14.72
CA LEU A 120 4.41 1.64 -15.52
C LEU A 120 5.59 1.75 -16.49
N TYR A 121 6.79 1.40 -16.05
CA TYR A 121 7.97 1.39 -16.92
C TYR A 121 7.80 0.41 -18.09
N SER A 122 7.33 -0.81 -17.80
CA SER A 122 7.08 -1.83 -18.83
C SER A 122 5.98 -1.40 -19.80
N TYR A 123 4.95 -0.72 -19.30
CA TYR A 123 3.84 -0.24 -20.13
C TYR A 123 4.28 0.92 -21.04
N ALA A 124 5.10 1.86 -20.54
CA ALA A 124 5.64 2.96 -21.33
C ALA A 124 6.52 2.48 -22.49
N GLN A 125 7.34 1.45 -22.27
CA GLN A 125 8.22 0.87 -23.30
C GLN A 125 7.47 0.10 -24.40
N ASN A 126 6.29 -0.44 -24.09
CA ASN A 126 5.49 -1.22 -25.02
C ASN A 126 4.40 -0.39 -25.73
N LYS A 127 4.25 0.90 -25.40
CA LYS A 127 3.45 1.80 -26.23
C LYS A 127 4.18 2.00 -27.55
N PRO A 128 3.56 1.74 -28.72
CA PRO A 128 4.13 2.21 -29.96
C PRO A 128 4.36 3.71 -29.82
N ALA A 129 5.59 4.15 -30.11
CA ALA A 129 5.87 5.57 -30.24
C ALA A 129 4.85 6.12 -31.24
N LEU A 130 3.94 6.97 -30.76
CA LEU A 130 2.90 7.53 -31.61
C LEU A 130 3.58 8.28 -32.77
N GLU A 131 3.07 7.94 -33.96
CA GLU A 131 3.17 8.62 -35.25
C GLU A 131 3.08 10.15 -35.16
#